data_AF-A0A4Y2M7M7-F1
#
_entry.id   AF-A0A4Y2M7M7-F1
#
_cell.length_a   1.000
_cell.length_b   1.000
_cell.length_c   1.000
_cell.angle_alpha   90.00
_cell.angle_beta   90.00
_cell.angle_gamma   90.00
#
_symmetry.space_group_name_H-M   'P 1'
#
loop_
_entity.id
_entity.type
_entity.pdbx_description
1 polymer ?
#
loop_
_entity_poly.entity_id
_entity_poly.type
_entity_poly.pdbx_seq_one_letter_code
_entity_poly.pdbx_strand_id
1 'polypeptide(L)'
;MVFRRDRHSDQRRYNAPTVNEKTMVFVNSDGEPPFERKIRVYPLNPENPQQPFININILSPNLDPMAYPILFPYGEPGWQPNWRCESY
;
A
#
# COMPACT_ATOMS: atom_id res chain seq x y z
N MET A 1 -5.29 -7.48 1.63
CA MET A 1 -3.99 -7.09 2.22
C MET A 1 -4.24 -6.75 3.67
N VAL A 2 -3.49 -7.34 4.61
CA VAL A 2 -3.66 -7.11 6.06
C VAL A 2 -2.35 -6.54 6.59
N PHE A 3 -2.39 -5.34 7.16
CA PHE A 3 -1.24 -4.69 7.77
C PHE A 3 -1.26 -4.95 9.28
N ARG A 4 -0.20 -5.58 9.80
CA ARG A 4 0.01 -5.76 11.24
C ARG A 4 0.91 -4.63 11.73
N ARG A 5 0.42 -3.84 12.68
CA ARG A 5 1.15 -2.69 13.26
C ARG A 5 2.13 -3.08 14.38
N ASP A 6 1.98 -4.28 14.95
CA ASP A 6 2.88 -4.79 15.99
C ASP A 6 4.27 -5.09 15.40
N ARG A 7 5.29 -4.40 15.93
CA ARG A 7 6.68 -4.47 15.49
C ARG A 7 7.51 -5.51 16.25
N HIS A 8 7.01 -6.03 17.37
CA HIS A 8 7.81 -6.88 18.27
C HIS A 8 7.83 -8.36 17.86
N SER A 9 6.96 -8.78 16.94
CA SER A 9 6.93 -10.17 16.43
C SER A 9 6.53 -10.16 14.94
N ASP A 10 7.53 -10.11 14.05
CA ASP A 10 7.25 -10.19 12.62
C ASP A 10 7.05 -11.65 12.17
N GLN A 11 5.79 -12.08 12.17
CA GLN A 11 5.38 -13.41 11.70
C GLN A 11 5.36 -13.56 10.18
N ARG A 12 5.86 -12.60 9.39
CA ARG A 12 5.75 -12.62 7.92
C ARG A 12 6.94 -13.25 7.21
N ARG A 13 7.98 -13.66 7.93
CA ARG A 13 9.07 -14.44 7.32
C ARG A 13 8.55 -15.84 6.96
N TYR A 14 8.71 -16.20 5.68
CA TYR A 14 8.40 -17.54 5.14
C TYR A 14 6.92 -17.94 5.13
N ASN A 15 5.99 -16.99 5.17
CA ASN A 15 4.58 -17.32 4.96
C ASN A 15 4.33 -17.72 3.51
N ALA A 16 3.67 -18.85 3.30
CA ALA A 16 3.10 -19.17 2.01
C ALA A 16 2.01 -18.13 1.65
N PRO A 17 1.89 -17.70 0.38
CA PRO A 17 0.82 -16.81 -0.03
C PRO A 17 -0.53 -17.47 0.27
N THR A 18 -1.38 -16.77 1.02
CA THR A 18 -2.71 -17.27 1.42
C THR A 18 -3.79 -16.99 0.39
N VAL A 19 -3.46 -16.20 -0.63
CA VAL A 19 -4.32 -15.81 -1.75
C VAL A 19 -3.50 -15.78 -3.03
N ASN A 20 -4.15 -15.90 -4.18
CA ASN A 20 -3.51 -15.63 -5.47
C ASN A 20 -2.95 -14.21 -5.43
N GLU A 21 -1.63 -14.12 -5.38
CA GLU A 21 -0.90 -12.88 -5.18
C GLU A 21 -1.23 -11.92 -6.34
N LYS A 22 -1.86 -10.78 -6.02
CA LYS A 22 -2.12 -9.74 -7.01
C LYS A 22 -0.90 -8.83 -7.08
N THR A 23 0.04 -9.19 -7.94
CA THR A 23 1.19 -8.34 -8.25
C THR A 23 0.78 -7.26 -9.26
N MET A 24 1.26 -6.02 -9.06
CA MET A 24 1.15 -4.95 -10.03
C MET A 24 2.46 -4.87 -10.80
N VAL A 25 2.44 -5.22 -12.08
CA VAL A 25 3.61 -5.08 -12.95
C VAL A 25 3.47 -3.78 -13.72
N PHE A 26 4.44 -2.88 -13.54
CA PHE A 26 4.58 -1.70 -14.37
C PHE A 26 5.51 -2.02 -15.54
N VAL A 27 5.07 -1.75 -16.76
CA VAL A 27 5.90 -1.89 -17.95
C VAL A 27 6.30 -0.49 -18.41
N ASN A 28 7.58 -0.21 -18.37
CA ASN A 28 8.18 1.03 -18.86
C ASN A 28 9.51 0.70 -19.55
N SER A 29 9.95 1.52 -20.51
CA SER A 29 11.21 1.29 -21.24
C SER A 29 12.42 1.24 -20.32
N ASP A 30 12.37 2.02 -19.24
CA ASP A 30 13.51 2.24 -18.34
C ASP A 30 13.33 1.47 -17.01
N GLY A 31 12.27 0.67 -16.89
CA GLY A 31 11.93 -0.06 -15.67
C GLY A 31 11.36 0.80 -14.53
N GLU A 32 11.26 2.11 -14.71
CA GLU A 32 10.67 3.01 -13.70
C GLU A 32 9.14 2.83 -13.61
N PRO A 33 8.57 2.83 -12.39
CA PRO A 33 7.14 2.91 -12.19
C PRO A 33 6.56 4.19 -12.85
N PRO A 34 5.34 4.16 -13.39
CA PRO A 34 4.69 5.35 -13.91
C PRO A 34 4.56 6.39 -12.80
N PHE A 35 4.72 7.67 -13.16
CA PHE A 35 4.57 8.77 -12.21
C PHE A 35 3.18 8.77 -11.59
N GLU A 36 2.14 8.85 -12.43
CA GLU A 36 0.75 8.87 -11.98
C GLU A 36 0.25 7.46 -11.63
N ARG A 37 0.44 7.09 -10.36
CA ARG A 37 -0.12 5.87 -9.77
C ARG A 37 -1.40 6.25 -9.01
N LYS A 38 -2.55 5.73 -9.46
CA LYS A 38 -3.83 5.84 -8.77
C LYS A 38 -4.33 4.45 -8.41
N ILE A 39 -4.69 4.24 -7.15
CA ILE A 39 -5.26 2.98 -6.69
C ILE A 39 -6.73 3.21 -6.37
N ARG A 40 -7.60 2.33 -6.87
CA ARG A 40 -9.02 2.30 -6.51
C ARG A 40 -9.29 1.07 -5.65
N VAL A 41 -9.75 1.31 -4.42
CA VAL A 41 -10.05 0.26 -3.44
C VAL A 41 -11.54 0.08 -3.36
N TYR A 42 -12.02 -1.15 -3.57
CA TYR A 42 -13.41 -1.53 -3.40
C TYR A 42 -13.56 -2.30 -2.08
N PRO A 43 -13.95 -1.64 -0.97
CA PRO A 43 -14.17 -2.33 0.29
C PRO A 43 -15.36 -3.29 0.18
N LEU A 44 -15.29 -4.42 0.88
CA LEU A 44 -16.39 -5.40 0.92
C LEU A 44 -17.67 -4.79 1.51
N ASN A 45 -17.52 -3.90 2.49
CA ASN A 45 -18.62 -3.19 3.15
C ASN A 45 -18.33 -1.67 3.03
N PRO A 46 -18.76 -1.00 1.96
CA PRO A 46 -18.56 0.44 1.81
C PRO A 46 -19.41 1.21 2.83
N GLU A 47 -18.82 2.23 3.45
CA GLU A 47 -19.55 3.12 4.38
C GLU A 47 -20.70 3.86 3.67
N ASN A 48 -20.44 4.31 2.45
CA ASN A 48 -21.44 4.92 1.58
C ASN A 48 -21.69 4.02 0.36
N PRO A 49 -22.87 3.37 0.24
CA PRO A 49 -23.20 2.56 -0.92
C PRO A 49 -23.17 3.31 -2.26
N GLN A 50 -23.41 4.64 -2.25
CA GLN A 50 -23.32 5.48 -3.46
C GLN A 50 -21.88 5.81 -3.86
N GLN A 51 -20.92 5.65 -2.93
CA GLN A 51 -19.49 5.77 -3.18
C GLN A 51 -18.80 4.44 -2.83
N PRO A 52 -18.92 3.42 -3.70
CA PRO A 52 -18.52 2.05 -3.37
C PRO A 52 -16.99 1.84 -3.40
N PHE A 53 -16.21 2.91 -3.60
CA PHE A 53 -14.76 2.84 -3.69
C PHE A 53 -14.06 4.05 -3.10
N ILE A 54 -12.82 3.83 -2.69
CA ILE A 54 -11.89 4.84 -2.22
C ILE A 54 -10.84 5.07 -3.31
N ASN A 55 -10.59 6.33 -3.67
CA ASN A 55 -9.50 6.69 -4.57
C ASN A 55 -8.28 7.11 -3.76
N ILE A 56 -7.14 6.50 -4.06
CA ILE A 56 -5.83 6.84 -3.53
C ILE A 56 -5.04 7.43 -4.70
N ASN A 57 -4.73 8.72 -4.61
CA ASN A 57 -3.99 9.44 -5.64
C ASN A 57 -2.48 9.47 -5.31
N ILE A 58 -1.69 10.05 -6.23
CA ILE A 58 -0.24 10.15 -6.09
C ILE A 58 0.21 10.93 -4.84
N LEU A 59 -0.61 11.86 -4.35
CA LEU A 59 -0.31 12.68 -3.17
C LEU A 59 -0.76 12.03 -1.87
N SER A 60 -1.37 10.85 -1.93
CA SER A 60 -1.83 10.16 -0.74
C SER A 60 -0.64 9.54 -0.02
N PRO A 61 -0.52 9.72 1.31
CA PRO A 61 0.47 9.00 2.10
C PRO A 61 0.28 7.47 2.04
N ASN A 62 -0.89 6.99 1.60
CA ASN A 62 -1.13 5.55 1.51
C ASN A 62 -0.70 4.94 0.17
N LEU A 63 -0.27 5.75 -0.81
CA LEU A 63 0.08 5.24 -2.14
C LEU A 63 1.28 4.28 -2.07
N ASP A 64 2.42 4.75 -1.58
CA ASP A 64 3.66 3.96 -1.55
C ASP A 64 3.54 2.71 -0.67
N PRO A 65 2.93 2.76 0.53
CA PRO A 65 2.72 1.56 1.34
C PRO A 65 1.88 0.47 0.67
N MET A 66 0.93 0.87 -0.18
CA MET A 66 0.08 -0.05 -0.91
C MET A 66 0.74 -0.58 -2.19
N ALA A 67 1.59 0.21 -2.84
CA ALA A 67 2.34 -0.20 -4.02
C ALA A 67 3.57 -1.05 -3.65
N TYR A 68 4.19 -0.81 -2.49
CA TYR A 68 5.42 -1.45 -2.04
C TYR A 68 5.31 -2.03 -0.63
N PRO A 69 4.42 -3.02 -0.39
CA PRO A 69 4.22 -3.66 0.92
C PRO A 69 5.49 -4.03 1.68
N ILE A 70 6.49 -4.50 0.94
CA ILE A 70 7.74 -5.03 1.47
C ILE A 70 8.57 -3.89 2.10
N LEU A 71 8.45 -2.68 1.58
CA LEU A 71 9.13 -1.48 2.10
C LEU A 71 8.37 -0.83 3.26
N PHE A 72 7.06 -1.06 3.36
CA PHE A 72 6.18 -0.52 4.41
C PHE A 72 5.53 -1.66 5.21
N PRO A 73 6.35 -2.50 5.87
CA PRO A 73 5.86 -3.70 6.51
C PRO A 73 4.78 -3.39 7.56
N TYR A 74 4.88 -2.32 8.33
CA TYR A 74 3.91 -2.08 9.40
C TYR A 74 2.81 -1.09 8.98
N GLY A 75 2.69 -0.81 7.69
CA GLY A 75 1.74 0.15 7.16
C GLY A 75 2.07 1.59 7.55
N GLU A 76 3.36 1.88 7.75
CA GLU A 76 3.82 3.26 7.85
C GLU A 76 3.33 4.06 6.65
N PRO A 77 3.00 5.36 6.82
CA PRO A 77 2.66 6.18 5.67
C PRO A 77 3.90 6.34 4.75
N GLY A 78 3.65 6.61 3.47
CA GLY A 78 4.64 7.01 2.49
C GLY A 78 4.83 8.52 2.48
N TRP A 79 5.22 9.10 1.34
CA TRP A 79 5.45 10.53 1.27
C TRP A 79 4.25 11.36 1.76
N GLN A 80 4.50 12.37 2.61
CA GLN A 80 3.48 13.34 3.03
C GLN A 80 4.11 14.71 3.33
N PRO A 81 3.38 15.82 3.12
CA PRO A 81 3.85 17.13 3.52
C PRO A 81 4.17 17.15 5.02
N ASN A 82 5.33 17.68 5.40
CA ASN A 82 5.81 17.75 6.79
C ASN A 82 6.10 16.39 7.43
N TRP A 83 6.52 15.39 6.66
CA TRP A 83 6.99 14.10 7.19
C TRP A 83 8.02 14.30 8.31
N ARG A 84 7.70 13.79 9.50
CA ARG A 84 8.64 13.67 10.61
C ARG A 84 8.91 12.18 10.80
N CYS A 85 10.10 11.75 10.38
CA CYS A 85 10.59 10.42 10.73
C CYS A 85 11.00 10.49 12.20
N GLU A 86 10.14 10.03 13.10
CA GLU A 86 10.61 9.65 14.42
C GLU A 86 11.59 8.49 14.18
N SER A 87 12.88 8.78 14.38
CA SER A 87 13.98 7.86 14.13
C SER A 87 13.72 6.50 14.76
N TYR A 88 14.02 5.44 14.01
CA TYR A 88 13.91 4.02 14.35
C TYR A 88 14.46 3.67 15.73
#